data_AF-A0A401Q6G2-F1
#
_entry.id   AF-A0A401Q6G2-F1
#
_cell.length_a   1.000
_cell.length_b   1.000
_cell.length_c   1.000
_cell.angle_alpha   90.00
_cell.angle_beta   90.00
_cell.angle_gamma   90.00
#
_symmetry.space_group_name_H-M   'P 1'
#
loop_
_entity.id
_entity.type
_entity.pdbx_description
1 polymer ?
#
loop_
_entity_poly.entity_id
_entity_poly.type
_entity_poly.pdbx_seq_one_letter_code
_entity_poly.pdbx_strand_id
1 'polypeptide(L)'
;SSNNQVESVPMVFVNSWKASTQCVDSPLFVKEPCNVDHQKESYAKEKCSIIKSHIFRNCHFINPESFYDQCRYDVCSCLNPETCLCSALAHYAHVCLLYGTFIDFRAAIPECSKYLL
;
A
#
# COMPACT_ATOMS: atom_id res chain seq x y z
N SER A 1 8.28 -15.29 17.38
CA SER A 1 8.06 -16.43 16.47
C SER A 1 7.06 -17.39 17.11
N SER A 2 6.40 -18.26 16.34
CA SER A 2 5.53 -19.33 16.90
C SER A 2 6.27 -20.26 17.86
N ASN A 3 7.61 -20.27 17.79
CA ASN A 3 8.50 -21.01 18.67
C ASN A 3 8.98 -20.20 19.90
N ASN A 4 8.32 -19.08 20.24
CA ASN A 4 8.69 -18.18 21.34
C ASN A 4 10.12 -17.58 21.27
N GLN A 5 10.72 -17.55 20.09
CA GLN A 5 12.01 -16.90 19.82
C GLN A 5 11.81 -15.52 19.17
N VAL A 6 12.72 -14.59 19.47
CA VAL A 6 12.81 -13.29 18.80
C VAL A 6 13.65 -13.47 17.54
N GLU A 7 13.05 -13.16 16.39
CA GLU A 7 13.72 -13.25 15.09
C GLU A 7 14.13 -11.85 14.64
N SER A 8 15.35 -11.69 14.13
CA SER A 8 15.83 -10.43 13.57
C SER A 8 15.45 -10.23 12.10
N VAL A 9 14.98 -11.30 11.43
CA VAL A 9 14.61 -11.30 10.01
C VAL A 9 13.10 -11.49 9.88
N PRO A 10 12.35 -10.55 9.26
CA PRO A 10 10.89 -10.62 9.15
C PRO A 10 10.39 -11.93 8.51
N MET A 11 11.10 -12.42 7.49
CA MET A 11 10.71 -13.64 6.78
C MET A 11 10.81 -14.90 7.64
N VAL A 12 11.81 -14.99 8.53
CA VAL A 12 11.93 -16.10 9.49
C VAL A 12 10.76 -16.07 10.48
N PHE A 13 10.40 -14.87 10.96
CA PHE A 13 9.22 -14.69 11.80
C PHE A 13 7.94 -15.13 11.08
N VAL A 14 7.68 -14.64 9.86
CA VAL A 14 6.45 -14.93 9.11
C VAL A 14 6.33 -16.42 8.77
N ASN A 15 7.42 -17.07 8.33
CA ASN A 15 7.41 -18.49 7.99
C ASN A 15 7.09 -19.39 9.19
N SER A 16 7.36 -18.94 10.42
CA SER A 16 6.99 -19.68 11.65
C SER A 16 5.48 -19.75 11.89
N TRP A 17 4.69 -18.84 11.31
CA TRP A 17 3.24 -18.73 11.51
C TRP A 17 2.40 -19.40 10.41
N LYS A 18 3.01 -20.22 9.55
CA LYS A 18 2.27 -20.91 8.49
C LYS A 18 1.17 -21.82 9.06
N ALA A 19 -0.03 -21.71 8.48
CA ALA A 19 -1.18 -22.52 8.91
C ALA A 19 -1.00 -24.02 8.64
N SER A 20 -0.16 -24.38 7.65
CA SER A 20 0.14 -25.75 7.29
C SER A 20 1.63 -25.92 7.02
N THR A 21 2.17 -27.07 7.39
CA THR A 21 3.56 -27.46 7.09
C THR A 21 3.81 -27.65 5.59
N GLN A 22 2.75 -27.82 4.80
CA GLN A 22 2.82 -27.97 3.34
C GLN A 22 3.01 -26.63 2.60
N CYS A 23 2.82 -25.49 3.29
CA CYS A 23 3.09 -24.19 2.70
C CYS A 23 4.60 -24.01 2.50
N VAL A 24 4.96 -23.52 1.30
CA VAL A 24 6.33 -23.16 0.96
C VAL A 24 6.71 -21.90 1.74
N ASP A 25 7.92 -21.90 2.27
CA ASP A 25 8.48 -20.75 2.97
C ASP A 25 8.64 -19.57 1.99
N SER A 26 8.23 -18.39 2.43
CA SER A 26 8.40 -17.17 1.65
C SER A 26 9.88 -16.77 1.63
N PRO A 27 10.43 -16.31 0.48
CA PRO A 27 11.86 -16.11 0.30
C PRO A 27 12.42 -14.99 1.18
N LEU A 28 13.68 -15.12 1.60
CA LEU A 28 14.36 -14.13 2.45
C LEU A 28 14.56 -12.76 1.78
N PHE A 29 14.51 -12.70 0.45
CA PHE A 29 14.71 -11.48 -0.32
C PHE A 29 13.38 -10.96 -0.87
N VAL A 30 12.93 -9.83 -0.35
CA VAL A 30 11.83 -9.08 -0.94
C VAL A 30 12.42 -8.21 -2.05
N LYS A 31 12.15 -8.57 -3.31
CA LYS A 31 12.50 -7.70 -4.43
C LYS A 31 11.64 -6.45 -4.32
N GLU A 32 12.28 -5.28 -4.26
CA GLU A 32 11.62 -3.97 -4.41
C GLU A 32 10.73 -4.01 -5.67
N PRO A 33 9.39 -4.07 -5.54
CA PRO A 33 8.49 -4.36 -6.65
C PRO A 33 8.57 -3.32 -7.76
N CYS A 34 8.79 -2.06 -7.37
CA CYS A 34 8.95 -0.95 -8.31
C CYS A 34 10.28 -0.97 -9.07
N ASN A 35 11.30 -1.72 -8.64
CA ASN A 35 12.57 -1.80 -9.36
C ASN A 35 12.56 -2.85 -10.48
N VAL A 36 11.45 -3.55 -10.68
CA VAL A 36 11.30 -4.62 -11.69
C VAL A 36 10.66 -4.12 -12.97
N ASP A 37 9.69 -3.24 -12.83
CA ASP A 37 8.82 -2.78 -13.89
C ASP A 37 8.75 -1.24 -13.85
N HIS A 38 9.53 -0.62 -14.75
CA HIS A 38 9.62 0.84 -14.84
C HIS A 38 8.29 1.50 -15.24
N GLN A 39 7.40 0.80 -15.96
CA GLN A 39 6.09 1.36 -16.31
C GLN A 39 5.21 1.45 -15.08
N LYS A 40 5.17 0.37 -14.27
CA LYS A 40 4.47 0.40 -12.98
C LYS A 40 5.07 1.40 -12.01
N GLU A 41 6.40 1.53 -11.97
CA GLU A 41 7.08 2.53 -11.15
C GLU A 41 6.67 3.96 -11.51
N SER A 42 6.68 4.29 -12.80
CA SER A 42 6.29 5.63 -13.28
C SER A 42 4.83 5.91 -12.95
N TYR A 43 3.94 4.96 -13.24
CA TYR A 43 2.51 5.08 -12.93
C TYR A 43 2.28 5.25 -11.43
N ALA A 44 2.94 4.46 -10.59
CA ALA A 44 2.85 4.54 -9.14
C ALA A 44 3.34 5.90 -8.60
N LYS A 45 4.50 6.40 -9.06
CA LYS A 45 5.03 7.71 -8.63
C LYS A 45 4.08 8.84 -8.98
N GLU A 46 3.54 8.83 -10.19
CA GLU A 46 2.60 9.85 -10.66
C GLU A 46 1.29 9.79 -9.87
N LYS A 47 0.63 8.64 -9.84
CA LYS A 47 -0.72 8.51 -9.31
C LYS A 47 -0.78 8.56 -7.79
N CYS A 48 0.19 7.97 -7.08
CA CYS A 48 0.24 8.06 -5.61
C CYS A 48 0.58 9.48 -5.11
N SER A 49 1.09 10.37 -5.96
CA SER A 49 1.43 11.76 -5.57
C SER A 49 0.23 12.56 -5.03
N ILE A 50 -1.00 12.15 -5.36
CA ILE A 50 -2.22 12.76 -4.83
C ILE A 50 -2.27 12.75 -3.29
N ILE A 51 -1.67 11.75 -2.63
CA ILE A 51 -1.58 11.64 -1.16
C ILE A 51 -0.89 12.88 -0.57
N LYS A 52 0.10 13.43 -1.27
CA LYS A 52 0.86 14.63 -0.88
C LYS A 52 0.26 15.92 -1.45
N SER A 53 -0.77 15.83 -2.29
CA SER A 53 -1.39 16.98 -2.94
C SER A 53 -2.34 17.73 -2.00
N HIS A 54 -2.84 18.87 -2.48
CA HIS A 54 -3.83 19.67 -1.76
C HIS A 54 -5.15 18.94 -1.48
N ILE A 55 -5.49 17.89 -2.26
CA ILE A 55 -6.70 17.07 -2.06
C ILE A 55 -6.71 16.45 -0.66
N PHE A 56 -5.56 15.99 -0.18
CA PHE A 56 -5.39 15.38 1.14
C PHE A 56 -4.85 16.35 2.20
N ARG A 57 -4.74 17.65 1.90
CA ARG A 57 -4.09 18.63 2.78
C ARG A 57 -4.65 18.63 4.20
N ASN A 58 -5.97 18.54 4.34
CA ASN A 58 -6.62 18.54 5.65
C ASN A 58 -6.31 17.28 6.47
N CYS A 59 -5.78 16.23 5.85
CA CYS A 59 -5.36 15.00 6.49
C CYS A 59 -3.85 14.91 6.76
N HIS A 60 -3.04 15.87 6.32
CA HIS A 60 -1.57 15.85 6.47
C HIS A 60 -1.06 15.96 7.92
N PHE A 61 -1.96 16.08 8.91
CA PHE A 61 -1.60 15.82 10.31
C PHE A 61 -1.25 14.34 10.58
N ILE A 62 -1.67 13.45 9.69
CA ILE A 62 -1.22 12.06 9.56
C ILE A 62 -0.12 12.06 8.49
N ASN A 63 1.04 11.50 8.79
CA ASN A 63 2.21 11.58 7.92
C ASN A 63 1.91 11.04 6.50
N PRO A 64 1.86 11.88 5.45
CA PRO A 64 1.55 11.43 4.10
C PRO A 64 2.69 10.62 3.45
N GLU A 65 3.91 10.72 3.96
CA GLU A 65 5.08 10.06 3.35
C GLU A 65 4.96 8.53 3.41
N SER A 66 4.57 7.99 4.57
CA SER A 66 4.40 6.55 4.74
C SER A 66 3.28 5.98 3.87
N PHE A 67 2.19 6.73 3.68
CA PHE A 67 1.09 6.31 2.81
C PHE A 67 1.47 6.41 1.33
N TYR A 68 2.29 7.38 0.95
CA TYR A 68 2.84 7.49 -0.40
C TYR A 68 3.74 6.31 -0.75
N ASP A 69 4.67 5.95 0.13
CA ASP A 69 5.57 4.82 -0.09
C ASP A 69 4.81 3.49 -0.12
N GLN A 70 3.83 3.31 0.79
CA GLN A 70 2.96 2.14 0.77
C GLN A 70 2.13 2.06 -0.53
N CYS A 71 1.52 3.18 -0.95
CA CYS A 71 0.79 3.23 -2.22
C CYS A 71 1.67 2.81 -3.40
N ARG A 72 2.91 3.31 -3.46
CA ARG A 72 3.84 2.93 -4.53
C ARG A 72 4.14 1.43 -4.49
N TYR A 73 4.45 0.91 -3.31
CA TYR A 73 4.73 -0.51 -3.12
C TYR A 73 3.54 -1.39 -3.58
N ASP A 74 2.33 -1.04 -3.16
CA ASP A 74 1.10 -1.80 -3.49
C ASP A 74 0.82 -1.78 -5.00
N VAL A 75 0.87 -0.60 -5.62
CA VAL A 75 0.64 -0.42 -7.06
C VAL A 75 1.65 -1.21 -7.89
N CYS A 76 2.94 -1.19 -7.52
CA CYS A 76 3.97 -1.95 -8.21
C CYS A 76 3.86 -3.47 -7.99
N SER A 77 3.40 -3.90 -6.81
CA SER A 77 3.24 -5.32 -6.47
C SER A 77 2.02 -5.97 -7.10
N CYS A 78 1.01 -5.18 -7.45
CA CYS A 78 -0.26 -5.70 -7.91
C CYS A 78 -0.27 -6.13 -9.38
N LEU A 79 -1.14 -7.11 -9.67
CA LEU A 79 -1.45 -7.50 -11.05
C LEU A 79 -2.22 -6.40 -11.78
N ASN A 80 -3.18 -5.76 -11.11
CA ASN A 80 -3.92 -4.60 -11.61
C ASN A 80 -3.53 -3.33 -10.81
N PRO A 81 -2.67 -2.46 -11.38
CA PRO A 81 -2.22 -1.22 -10.73
C PRO A 81 -3.37 -0.27 -10.34
N GLU A 82 -4.41 -0.16 -11.17
CA GLU A 82 -5.53 0.78 -10.91
C GLU A 82 -6.32 0.37 -9.67
N THR A 83 -6.66 -0.91 -9.54
CA THR A 83 -7.41 -1.41 -8.37
C THR A 83 -6.64 -1.20 -7.06
N CYS A 84 -5.32 -1.42 -7.09
CA CYS A 84 -4.48 -1.26 -5.91
C CYS A 84 -4.22 0.22 -5.57
N LEU A 85 -4.10 1.09 -6.59
CA LEU A 85 -4.08 2.54 -6.38
C LEU A 85 -5.34 2.97 -5.61
N CYS A 86 -6.52 2.59 -6.10
CA CYS A 86 -7.78 3.00 -5.48
C CYS A 86 -7.94 2.45 -4.05
N SER A 87 -7.46 1.23 -3.80
CA SER A 87 -7.45 0.64 -2.46
C SER A 87 -6.51 1.40 -1.51
N ALA A 88 -5.30 1.76 -1.97
CA ALA A 88 -4.34 2.52 -1.18
C ALA A 88 -4.85 3.93 -0.86
N LEU A 89 -5.45 4.63 -1.83
CA LEU A 89 -6.06 5.94 -1.61
C LEU A 89 -7.27 5.87 -0.67
N ALA A 90 -8.12 4.86 -0.82
CA ALA A 90 -9.25 4.63 0.07
C ALA A 90 -8.78 4.34 1.51
N HIS A 91 -7.69 3.60 1.68
CA HIS A 91 -7.11 3.35 3.00
C HIS A 91 -6.67 4.66 3.67
N TYR A 92 -5.92 5.53 2.97
CA TYR A 92 -5.53 6.82 3.56
C TYR A 92 -6.75 7.69 3.87
N ALA A 93 -7.71 7.79 2.94
CA ALA A 93 -8.95 8.54 3.16
C ALA A 93 -9.78 7.99 4.34
N HIS A 94 -9.81 6.67 4.53
CA HIS A 94 -10.47 6.03 5.67
C HIS A 94 -9.79 6.41 6.98
N VAL A 95 -8.45 6.38 7.02
CA VAL A 95 -7.69 6.81 8.19
C VAL A 95 -7.98 8.29 8.51
N CYS A 96 -8.03 9.18 7.50
CA CYS A 96 -8.46 10.57 7.70
C CYS A 96 -9.85 10.68 8.34
N LEU A 97 -10.79 9.85 7.87
CA LEU A 97 -12.18 9.84 8.35
C LEU A 97 -12.29 9.42 9.81
N LEU A 98 -11.44 8.49 10.29
CA LEU A 98 -11.38 8.10 11.70
C LEU A 98 -11.01 9.28 12.62
N TYR A 99 -10.32 10.29 12.08
CA TYR A 99 -10.00 11.54 12.78
C TYR A 99 -10.94 12.70 12.37
N GLY A 100 -12.10 12.39 11.79
CA GLY A 100 -13.14 13.37 11.46
C GLY A 100 -12.90 14.17 10.18
N THR A 101 -11.92 13.80 9.36
CA THR A 101 -11.63 14.49 8.09
C THR A 101 -12.11 13.67 6.91
N PHE A 102 -13.20 14.10 6.26
CA PHE A 102 -13.67 13.49 5.02
C PHE A 102 -12.89 14.02 3.81
N ILE A 103 -12.43 13.12 2.93
CA ILE A 103 -11.69 13.43 1.70
C ILE A 103 -12.41 12.79 0.51
N ASP A 104 -12.88 13.60 -0.43
CA ASP A 104 -13.42 13.12 -1.71
C ASP A 104 -12.32 13.06 -2.79
N PHE A 105 -11.46 12.03 -2.70
CA PHE A 105 -10.38 11.85 -3.66
C PHE A 105 -10.87 11.31 -5.02
N ARG A 106 -12.06 10.70 -5.07
CA ARG A 106 -12.60 10.05 -6.28
C ARG A 106 -12.95 11.08 -7.36
N ALA A 107 -13.32 12.29 -6.97
CA ALA A 107 -13.48 13.42 -7.90
C ALA A 107 -12.17 13.77 -8.65
N ALA A 108 -11.02 13.58 -8.01
CA ALA A 108 -9.70 13.84 -8.60
C ALA A 108 -9.13 12.65 -9.37
N ILE A 109 -9.62 11.43 -9.11
CA ILE A 109 -9.14 10.18 -9.73
C ILE A 109 -10.35 9.39 -10.27
N PRO A 110 -10.87 9.73 -11.48
CA PRO A 110 -12.09 9.14 -12.02
C PRO A 110 -12.02 7.62 -12.24
N GLU A 111 -10.82 7.06 -12.46
CA GLU A 111 -10.62 5.61 -12.53
C GLU A 111 -11.04 4.89 -11.23
N CYS A 112 -10.94 5.56 -10.08
CA CYS A 112 -11.38 5.03 -8.79
C CYS A 112 -12.89 5.17 -8.53
N SER A 113 -13.60 5.97 -9.33
CA SER A 113 -15.07 6.08 -9.25
C SER A 113 -15.78 4.86 -9.82
N LYS A 114 -15.08 4.01 -10.58
CA LYS A 114 -15.61 2.75 -11.12
C LYS A 114 -15.66 1.63 -10.09
N TYR A 115 -14.87 1.73 -9.03
CA TYR A 115 -14.77 0.74 -7.96
C TYR A 115 -15.54 1.25 -6.74
N LEU A 116 -16.85 0.95 -6.72
CA LEU A 116 -17.70 1.13 -5.54
C LEU A 116 -17.45 -0.05 -4.59
N LEU A 117 -16.34 0.02 -3.84
CA LEU A 117 -16.24 -0.63 -2.54
C LEU A 117 -16.76 0.35 -1.48
#